data_AF-A0A2E6UWU0-F1
#
_entry.id   AF-A0A2E6UWU0-F1
#
_cell.length_a   1.000
_cell.length_b   1.000
_cell.length_c   1.000
_cell.angle_alpha   90.00
_cell.angle_beta   90.00
_cell.angle_gamma   90.00
#
_symmetry.space_group_name_H-M   'P 1'
#
loop_
_entity.id
_entity.type
_entity.pdbx_description
1 polymer ?
#
loop_
_entity_poly.entity_id
_entity_poly.type
_entity_poly.pdbx_seq_one_letter_code
_entity_poly.pdbx_strand_id
1 'polypeptide(L)' 'MKTRAAVAFEAGQPLEITELDLAGPQSGEVLVEIKATGICHTDEFT' A
#
# COMPACT_ATOMS: atom_id res chain seq x y z
N MET A 1 -7.94 4.33 10.16
CA MET A 1 -7.56 2.99 10.69
C MET A 1 -6.05 2.88 10.57
N LYS A 2 -5.35 2.63 11.68
CA LYS A 2 -3.91 2.34 11.61
C LYS A 2 -3.67 1.02 10.88
N THR A 3 -2.82 1.04 9.86
CA THR A 3 -2.45 -0.14 9.08
C THR A 3 -0.99 -0.12 8.71
N ARG A 4 -0.38 -1.30 8.60
CA ARG A 4 1.01 -1.48 8.17
C ARG A 4 1.04 -1.62 6.64
N ALA A 5 1.90 -0.86 5.98
CA ALA A 5 2.06 -0.89 4.52
C ALA A 5 3.53 -0.80 4.10
N ALA A 6 3.81 -1.21 2.86
CA ALA A 6 5.07 -0.94 2.17
C ALA A 6 4.89 0.32 1.31
N VAL A 7 5.70 1.36 1.54
CA VAL A 7 5.54 2.67 0.91
C VAL A 7 6.80 3.05 0.14
N ALA A 8 6.64 3.47 -1.11
CA ALA A 8 7.69 4.11 -1.90
C ALA A 8 7.66 5.62 -1.62
N PHE A 9 8.66 6.13 -0.91
CA PHE A 9 8.78 7.59 -0.68
C PHE A 9 9.50 8.30 -1.82
N GLU A 10 10.44 7.62 -2.48
CA GLU A 10 11.24 8.14 -3.59
C GLU A 10 11.50 7.03 -4.60
N ALA A 11 11.57 7.41 -5.89
CA ALA A 11 11.81 6.45 -6.96
C ALA A 11 13.20 5.82 -6.88
N GLY A 12 13.26 4.50 -7.08
CA GLY A 12 14.51 3.74 -7.05
C GLY A 12 15.07 3.51 -5.64
N GLN A 13 14.34 3.87 -4.59
CA GLN A 13 14.65 3.48 -3.21
C GLN A 13 13.87 2.22 -2.80
N PRO A 14 14.39 1.42 -1.85
CA PRO A 14 13.63 0.30 -1.29
C PRO A 14 12.32 0.79 -0.65
N LEU A 15 11.27 -0.02 -0.76
CA LEU A 15 10.02 0.24 -0.04
C LEU A 15 10.25 0.22 1.47
N GLU A 16 9.69 1.20 2.16
CA GLU A 16 9.73 1.27 3.62
C GLU A 16 8.46 0.68 4.23
N ILE A 17 8.63 -0.18 5.23
CA ILE A 17 7.52 -0.69 6.01
C ILE A 17 7.16 0.32 7.10
N THR A 18 5.98 0.92 7.01
CA THR A 18 5.53 1.94 7.96
C THR A 18 4.06 1.78 8.33
N GLU A 19 3.64 2.46 9.40
CA GLU A 19 2.24 2.57 9.80
C GLU A 19 1.60 3.83 9.20
N LEU A 20 0.40 3.68 8.66
CA LEU A 20 -0.38 4.79 8.12
C LEU A 20 -1.83 4.77 8.60
N ASP A 21 -2.46 5.94 8.60
CA ASP A 21 -3.88 6.09 8.91
C ASP A 21 -4.72 6.05 7.63
N LEU A 22 -5.40 4.92 7.41
CA LEU A 22 -6.29 4.72 6.27
C LEU A 22 -7.68 5.29 6.55
N ALA A 23 -8.18 6.13 5.64
CA ALA A 23 -9.57 6.61 5.69
C ALA A 23 -10.58 5.48 5.39
N GLY A 24 -11.82 5.65 5.84
CA GLY A 24 -12.90 4.75 5.45
C GLY A 24 -13.27 4.91 3.97
N PRO A 25 -13.91 3.90 3.34
CA PRO A 25 -14.33 3.98 1.95
C PRO A 25 -15.43 5.03 1.77
N GLN A 26 -15.41 5.71 0.62
CA GLN A 26 -16.46 6.65 0.20
C GLN A 26 -17.56 5.96 -0.61
N SER A 27 -18.52 6.74 -1.12
CA SER A 27 -19.62 6.22 -1.93
C SER A 27 -19.09 5.56 -3.20
N GLY A 28 -19.39 4.26 -3.38
CA GLY A 28 -18.92 3.47 -4.51
C GLY A 28 -17.55 2.80 -4.31
N GLU A 29 -16.91 2.98 -3.16
CA GLU A 29 -15.63 2.35 -2.82
C GLU A 29 -15.81 1.15 -1.89
N VAL A 30 -14.81 0.26 -1.89
CA VAL A 30 -14.75 -0.91 -1.00
C VAL A 30 -13.42 -0.91 -0.27
N LEU A 31 -13.46 -1.05 1.05
CA LEU A 31 -12.28 -1.29 1.86
C LEU A 31 -12.03 -2.80 1.96
N VAL A 32 -10.83 -3.23 1.56
CA VAL A 32 -10.45 -4.64 1.50
C VAL A 32 -9.32 -4.94 2.48
N GLU A 33 -9.41 -6.05 3.20
CA GLU A 33 -8.31 -6.60 3.99
C GLU A 33 -7.46 -7.53 3.12
N ILE A 34 -6.23 -7.13 2.80
CA ILE A 34 -5.32 -7.93 1.98
C ILE A 34 -4.73 -9.08 2.81
N LYS A 35 -5.08 -10.33 2.46
CA LYS A 35 -4.54 -11.53 3.12
C LYS A 35 -3.24 -12.04 2.50
N ALA A 36 -3.05 -11.81 1.21
CA ALA A 36 -1.85 -12.16 0.46
C ALA A 36 -1.70 -11.22 -0.75
N THR A 37 -0.46 -10.96 -1.17
CA THR A 37 -0.14 -10.18 -2.37
C THR A 37 1.10 -10.76 -3.06
N GLY A 38 1.19 -10.59 -4.38
CA GLY A 38 2.39 -10.86 -5.17
C GLY A 38 3.09 -9.56 -5.56
N ILE A 39 4.27 -9.67 -6.15
CA ILE A 39 5.00 -8.55 -6.77
C ILE A 39 4.99 -8.78 -8.28
N CYS A 40 4.55 -7.76 -9.02
CA CYS A 40 4.62 -7.68 -10.47
C CYS A 40 5.91 -6.99 -10.89
N HIS A 41 6.38 -7.27 -12.10
CA HIS A 41 7.50 -6.53 -12.71
C HIS A 41 7.21 -5.02 -12.78
N THR A 42 5.95 -4.60 -12.94
CA THR A 42 5.60 -3.17 -12.96
C THR A 42 5.82 -2.47 -11.62
N ASP A 43 5.76 -3.20 -10.49
CA ASP A 43 5.93 -2.60 -9.16
C ASP A 43 7.37 -2.13 -8.92
N GLU A 44 8.36 -2.73 -9.61
CA GLU A 44 9.79 -2.42 -9.49
C GLU A 44 10.19 -1.03 -10.02
N PHE A 45 9.35 -0.40 -10.85
CA PHE A 45 9.64 0.91 -11.44
C PHE A 45 9.14 2.10 -10.61
N THR A 46 8.57 1.83 -9.43
CA THR A 46 8.05 2.84 -8.50
C THR A 46 9.17 3.46 -7.69
#